data_AF-A0A6V7KWV9-F1
#
_entry.id   AF-A0A6V7KWV9-F1
#
_cell.length_a   1.000
_cell.length_b   1.000
_cell.length_c   1.000
_cell.angle_alpha   90.00
_cell.angle_beta   90.00
_cell.angle_gamma   90.00
#
_symmetry.space_group_name_H-M   'P 1'
#
loop_
_entity.id
_entity.type
_entity.pdbx_description
1 polymer ?
#
loop_
_entity_poly.entity_id
_entity_poly.type
_entity_poly.pdbx_seq_one_letter_code
_entity_poly.pdbx_strand_id
1 'polypeptide(L)' 'FVIGQYVTVHGDVISHVNISQVMVEDGGEYSCTAENRAGKVTHAARLNVY' A
#
# COMPACT_ATOMS: atom_id res chain seq x y z
N PHE A 1 8.71 -0.78 8.02
CA PHE A 1 7.46 -1.02 8.76
C PHE A 1 6.58 -1.92 7.91
N VAL A 2 6.31 -3.15 8.34
CA VAL A 2 5.41 -4.06 7.65
C VAL A 2 4.01 -3.79 8.21
N ILE A 3 3.20 -2.99 7.52
CA ILE A 3 1.79 -2.80 7.89
C ILE A 3 1.01 -4.02 7.41
N GLY A 4 0.04 -4.45 8.23
CA GLY A 4 -0.64 -5.74 8.19
C GLY A 4 -0.95 -6.26 6.79
N GLN A 5 -0.31 -7.37 6.44
CA GLN A 5 -0.62 -8.17 5.26
C GLN A 5 -1.34 -9.44 5.70
N TYR A 6 -2.33 -9.88 4.93
CA TYR A 6 -2.98 -11.18 5.12
C TYR A 6 -3.24 -11.86 3.78
N VAL A 7 -3.42 -13.18 3.84
CA VAL A 7 -3.69 -14.00 2.66
C VAL A 7 -5.17 -14.40 2.67
N THR A 8 -5.86 -14.19 1.55
CA THR A 8 -7.26 -14.61 1.40
C THR A 8 -7.35 -16.13 1.21
N VAL A 9 -8.54 -16.70 1.37
CA VAL A 9 -8.78 -18.13 1.05
C VAL A 9 -8.53 -18.46 -0.42
N HIS A 10 -8.55 -17.44 -1.28
CA HIS A 10 -8.26 -17.55 -2.72
C HIS A 10 -6.76 -17.44 -3.04
N GLY A 11 -5.91 -17.17 -2.03
CA GLY A 11 -4.46 -17.08 -2.18
C GLY A 11 -3.93 -15.67 -2.48
N ASP A 12 -4.78 -14.64 -2.46
CA ASP A 12 -4.38 -13.25 -2.70
C ASP A 12 -3.69 -12.69 -1.46
N VAL A 13 -2.56 -12.01 -1.66
CA VAL A 13 -1.87 -11.26 -0.59
C VAL A 13 -2.37 -9.82 -0.60
N ILE A 14 -3.08 -9.43 0.46
CA ILE A 14 -3.63 -8.09 0.60
C ILE A 14 -2.89 -7.35 1.71
N SER A 15 -2.46 -6.12 1.42
CA SER A 15 -1.80 -5.21 2.37
C SER A 15 -2.50 -3.86 2.35
N HIS A 16 -2.66 -3.27 3.54
CA HIS A 16 -3.31 -1.97 3.70
C HIS A 16 -2.39 -1.00 4.43
N VAL A 17 -2.43 0.27 4.03
CA VAL A 17 -1.84 1.39 4.76
C VAL A 17 -3.00 2.22 5.30
N ASN A 18 -3.17 2.19 6.62
CA ASN A 18 -4.25 2.92 7.29
C ASN A 18 -3.66 4.10 8.08
N ILE A 19 -4.09 5.31 7.76
CA ILE A 19 -3.69 6.54 8.47
C ILE A 19 -4.91 7.00 9.27
N SER A 20 -4.89 6.80 10.59
CA SER A 20 -6.07 7.04 11.43
C SER A 20 -6.32 8.52 11.73
N GLN A 21 -5.27 9.34 11.73
CA GLN A 21 -5.32 10.79 11.89
C GLN A 21 -4.47 11.42 10.79
N VAL A 22 -5.12 11.83 9.70
CA VAL A 22 -4.43 12.40 8.54
C VAL A 22 -4.03 13.84 8.82
N MET A 23 -2.79 14.19 8.48
CA MET A 23 -2.25 15.55 8.51
C MET A 23 -1.77 15.96 7.11
N VAL A 24 -1.60 17.27 6.87
CA VAL A 24 -1.14 17.79 5.56
C VAL A 24 0.21 17.20 5.16
N GLU A 25 1.07 16.90 6.14
CA GLU A 25 2.38 16.25 5.93
C GLU A 25 2.28 14.80 5.45
N ASP A 26 1.14 14.12 5.65
CA ASP A 26 0.87 12.80 5.07
C ASP A 26 0.48 12.91 3.59
N GLY A 27 0.26 14.11 3.06
CA GLY A 27 0.05 14.32 1.62
C GLY A 27 1.30 13.92 0.83
N GLY A 28 1.15 13.14 -0.23
CA GLY A 28 2.30 12.63 -0.98
C GLY A 28 1.96 11.60 -2.04
N GLU A 29 3.00 11.06 -2.70
CA GLU A 29 2.84 9.93 -3.60
C GLU A 29 2.98 8.61 -2.81
N TYR A 30 1.94 7.79 -2.88
CA TYR A 30 1.90 6.47 -2.28
C TYR A 30 2.06 5.43 -3.36
N SER A 31 2.97 4.48 -3.15
CA SER A 31 3.19 3.38 -4.08
C SER A 31 2.96 2.02 -3.42
N CYS A 32 2.26 1.15 -4.14
CA CYS A 32 2.13 -0.25 -3.82
C CYS A 32 3.01 -1.06 -4.77
N THR A 33 3.84 -1.93 -4.21
CA THR A 33 4.72 -2.82 -4.97
C THR A 33 4.37 -4.26 -4.64
N ALA A 34 4.03 -5.04 -5.67
CA ALA A 34 3.88 -6.48 -5.59
C ALA A 34 5.08 -7.15 -6.25
N GLU A 35 5.71 -8.09 -5.55
CA GLU A 35 6.91 -8.80 -6.02
C GLU A 35 6.78 -10.30 -5.74
N ASN A 36 7.12 -11.11 -6.73
CA ASN A 36 7.23 -12.56 -6.63
C ASN A 36 8.40 -13.06 -7.50
N ARG A 37 8.61 -14.38 -7.58
CA ARG A 37 9.70 -14.97 -8.38
C ARG A 37 9.63 -14.66 -9.89
N ALA A 38 8.45 -14.34 -10.41
CA ALA A 38 8.27 -14.01 -11.82
C ALA A 38 8.60 -12.55 -12.12
N GLY A 39 8.59 -11.67 -11.11
CA GLY A 39 8.96 -10.27 -11.27
C GLY A 39 8.27 -9.35 -10.27
N LYS A 40 8.26 -8.06 -10.61
CA LYS A 40 7.75 -6.98 -9.77
C LYS A 40 6.91 -6.01 -10.57
N VAL A 41 5.79 -5.59 -9.99
CA VAL A 41 4.89 -4.56 -10.52
C VAL A 41 4.68 -3.51 -9.45
N THR A 42 4.77 -2.23 -9.84
CA THR A 42 4.53 -1.09 -8.96
C THR A 42 3.40 -0.24 -9.52
N HIS A 43 2.49 0.18 -8.65
CA HIS A 43 1.47 1.18 -8.93
C HIS A 43 1.62 2.33 -7.94
N ALA A 44 1.47 3.56 -8.42
CA ALA A 44 1.60 4.76 -7.58
C ALA A 44 0.42 5.71 -7.83
N ALA A 45 -0.04 6.33 -6.75
CA ALA A 45 -1.11 7.33 -6.77
C ALA A 45 -0.84 8.41 -5.72
N ARG A 46 -1.31 9.63 -6.00
CA ARG A 46 -1.11 10.77 -5.10
C ARG A 46 -2.26 10.88 -4.10
N LEU A 47 -1.94 10.98 -2.82
CA LEU A 47 -2.85 11.34 -1.74
C LEU A 47 -2.76 12.85 -1.51
N ASN A 48 -3.85 13.57 -1.78
CA ASN A 48 -3.93 15.01 -1.51
C ASN A 48 -4.69 15.23 -0.20
N VAL A 49 -4.10 16.00 0.72
CA VAL A 49 -4.67 16.37 2.01
C VAL A 49 -4.63 17.90 2.12
N TYR A 50 -5.70 18.50 2.66
CA TYR A 50 -5.88 19.96 2.78
C TYR A 50 -6.29 20.35 4.19
#